data_AF-A0A8D0GX27-F1
#
_entry.id   AF-A0A8D0GX27-F1
#
_cell.length_a   1.000
_cell.length_b   1.000
_cell.length_c   1.000
_cell.angle_alpha   90.00
_cell.angle_beta   90.00
_cell.angle_gamma   90.00
#
_symmetry.space_group_name_H-M   'P 1'
#
loop_
_entity.id
_entity.type
_entity.pdbx_description
1 polymer ?
#
loop_
_entity_poly.entity_id
_entity_poly.type
_entity_poly.pdbx_seq_one_letter_code
_entity_poly.pdbx_strand_id
1 'polypeptide(L)'
;MALRKVLEAAGQASGFTHEEKDPEEFLTLLFRMLKVEPLFWIRSASKDPHGCIFYQIFTEGRPARGVPTVQQLLDGSLVAGDLKFTEAPSCLILQMPRNGKTYKVFPNIQPSLELDITDLLEDTPRECYLCQALATVECPECYGDPTLGMGRIKQYCSICSQQVHRHCARRSHHPRPLRLPEELSRLHPLPGPVPHQTMQLFAVLCIETSHYVAFTRHGPDPHHWLFFDSMADREGGQNGFNIPRVTPCPEVADYLEMPPEELQSLEPKSLPSYARRLLCDAYMCLYHSPTLGLYK
;
A
#
# COMPACT_ATOMS: atom_id res chain seq x y z
N MET A 1 -8.46 -19.75 21.46
CA MET A 1 -9.55 -19.03 22.15
C MET A 1 -9.11 -18.09 23.28
N ALA A 2 -7.96 -18.32 23.95
CA ALA A 2 -7.54 -17.47 25.08
C ALA A 2 -7.46 -15.97 24.73
N LEU A 3 -6.78 -15.62 23.62
CA LEU A 3 -6.65 -14.23 23.18
C LEU A 3 -8.01 -13.55 22.91
N ARG A 4 -8.95 -14.24 22.26
CA ARG A 4 -10.32 -13.73 22.02
C ARG A 4 -11.06 -13.39 23.32
N LYS A 5 -10.90 -14.22 24.36
CA LYS A 5 -11.49 -13.94 25.68
C LYS A 5 -10.86 -12.72 26.34
N VAL A 6 -9.55 -12.55 26.21
CA VAL A 6 -8.84 -11.35 26.70
C VAL A 6 -9.32 -10.10 25.96
N LEU A 7 -9.44 -10.16 24.63
CA LEU A 7 -9.96 -9.08 23.79
C LEU A 7 -11.38 -8.68 24.19
N GLU A 8 -12.28 -9.64 24.38
CA GLU A 8 -13.66 -9.36 24.79
C GLU A 8 -13.74 -8.74 26.20
N ALA A 9 -12.97 -9.27 27.15
CA ALA A 9 -12.93 -8.76 28.52
C ALA A 9 -12.34 -7.34 28.61
N ALA A 10 -11.28 -7.06 27.86
CA ALA A 10 -10.58 -5.78 27.90
C ALA A 10 -11.15 -4.72 26.96
N GLY A 11 -11.76 -5.14 25.85
CA GLY A 11 -12.29 -4.24 24.84
C GLY A 11 -13.68 -3.68 25.14
N GLN A 12 -14.41 -4.28 26.10
CA GLN A 12 -15.84 -4.04 26.34
C GLN A 12 -16.70 -4.17 25.06
N ALA A 13 -16.16 -4.85 24.04
CA ALA A 13 -16.78 -5.06 22.75
C ALA A 13 -17.25 -6.51 22.68
N SER A 14 -18.56 -6.70 22.50
CA SER A 14 -19.16 -8.03 22.37
C SER A 14 -18.85 -8.66 21.02
N GLY A 15 -18.80 -9.99 20.97
CA GLY A 15 -18.76 -10.74 19.71
C GLY A 15 -17.38 -11.26 19.33
N PHE A 16 -16.30 -10.89 20.01
CA PHE A 16 -14.94 -11.38 19.68
C PHE A 16 -14.79 -12.90 19.81
N THR A 17 -15.63 -13.55 20.62
CA THR A 17 -15.60 -15.01 20.80
C THR A 17 -16.46 -15.79 19.81
N HIS A 18 -17.44 -15.17 19.15
CA HIS A 18 -18.46 -15.89 18.37
C HIS A 18 -18.84 -15.26 17.03
N GLU A 19 -18.52 -13.99 16.81
CA GLU A 19 -18.75 -13.28 15.55
C GLU A 19 -17.47 -13.20 14.72
N GLU A 20 -17.64 -13.04 13.40
CA GLU A 20 -16.58 -12.60 12.51
C GLU A 20 -16.36 -11.09 12.74
N LYS A 21 -15.12 -10.70 13.00
CA LYS A 21 -14.72 -9.30 13.23
C LYS A 21 -13.74 -8.90 12.14
N ASP A 22 -13.78 -7.63 11.76
CA ASP A 22 -12.89 -7.13 10.73
C ASP A 22 -11.45 -6.95 11.29
N PRO A 23 -10.42 -7.15 10.46
CA PRO A 23 -9.02 -7.06 10.88
C PRO A 23 -8.66 -5.70 11.51
N GLU A 24 -9.30 -4.61 11.10
CA GLU A 24 -9.04 -3.28 11.68
C GLU A 24 -9.45 -3.20 13.14
N GLU A 25 -10.63 -3.74 13.45
CA GLU A 25 -11.19 -3.74 14.80
C GLU A 25 -10.27 -4.55 15.72
N PHE A 26 -9.82 -5.71 15.23
CA PHE A 26 -8.86 -6.56 15.93
C PHE A 26 -7.52 -5.83 16.16
N LEU A 27 -6.92 -5.25 15.11
CA LEU A 27 -5.63 -4.55 15.22
C LEU A 27 -5.73 -3.33 16.16
N THR A 28 -6.77 -2.52 16.01
CA THR A 28 -6.98 -1.33 16.85
C THR A 28 -7.10 -1.70 18.32
N LEU A 29 -7.89 -2.74 18.63
CA LEU A 29 -8.07 -3.20 20.01
C LEU A 29 -6.78 -3.80 20.59
N LEU A 30 -6.08 -4.61 19.79
CA LEU A 30 -4.83 -5.25 20.21
C LEU A 30 -3.73 -4.20 20.49
N PHE A 31 -3.53 -3.24 19.58
CA PHE A 31 -2.52 -2.19 19.73
C PHE A 31 -2.83 -1.30 20.93
N ARG A 32 -4.11 -0.94 21.13
CA ARG A 32 -4.55 -0.19 22.31
C ARG A 32 -4.25 -0.92 23.61
N MET A 33 -4.52 -2.24 23.67
CA MET A 33 -4.24 -3.04 24.86
C MET A 33 -2.76 -3.16 25.16
N LEU A 34 -1.96 -3.41 24.12
CA LEU A 34 -0.51 -3.54 24.24
C LEU A 34 0.21 -2.19 24.37
N LYS A 35 -0.53 -1.07 24.26
CA LYS A 35 0.00 0.31 24.26
C LYS A 35 1.12 0.49 23.23
N VAL A 36 0.92 -0.09 22.05
CA VAL A 36 1.87 0.00 20.93
C VAL A 36 1.77 1.39 20.32
N GLU A 37 2.91 2.01 20.05
CA GLU A 37 2.96 3.28 19.32
C GLU A 37 2.43 3.11 17.89
N PRO A 38 1.92 4.19 17.25
CA PRO A 38 1.54 4.13 15.85
C PRO A 38 2.65 3.56 14.97
N LEU A 39 2.29 2.74 13.97
CA LEU A 39 3.28 2.14 13.07
C LEU A 39 3.93 3.17 12.16
N PHE A 40 3.19 4.24 11.86
CA PHE A 40 3.65 5.34 11.02
C PHE A 40 2.81 6.60 11.25
N TRP A 41 3.35 7.72 10.81
CA TRP A 41 2.75 9.04 10.96
C TRP A 41 2.54 9.68 9.59
N ILE A 42 1.32 10.16 9.36
CA ILE A 42 0.95 10.89 8.13
C ILE A 42 0.58 12.31 8.51
N ARG A 43 1.02 13.27 7.69
CA ARG A 43 0.71 14.68 7.84
C ARG A 43 0.06 15.20 6.56
N SER A 44 -0.95 16.05 6.73
CA SER A 44 -1.43 16.95 5.67
C SER A 44 -0.75 18.30 5.83
N ALA A 45 -0.45 19.01 4.73
CA ALA A 45 0.41 20.20 4.69
C ALA A 45 0.08 21.33 5.70
N SER A 46 -1.09 21.30 6.33
CA SER A 46 -1.59 22.31 7.27
C SER A 46 -2.01 21.76 8.66
N LYS A 47 -1.77 20.47 8.95
CA LYS A 47 -2.25 19.81 10.17
C LYS A 47 -1.13 19.13 10.95
N ASP A 48 -1.40 18.85 12.23
CA ASP A 48 -0.51 18.02 13.04
C ASP A 48 -0.42 16.59 12.48
N PRO A 49 0.72 15.91 12.65
CA PRO A 49 0.85 14.49 12.30
C PRO A 49 -0.22 13.64 12.97
N HIS A 50 -0.77 12.71 12.20
CA HIS A 50 -1.68 11.70 12.68
C HIS A 50 -0.99 10.34 12.69
N GLY A 51 -0.97 9.70 13.86
CA GLY A 51 -0.41 8.37 14.03
C GLY A 51 -1.42 7.30 13.60
N CYS A 52 -0.99 6.39 12.72
CA CYS A 52 -1.82 5.35 12.14
C CYS A 52 -1.27 3.95 12.42
N ILE A 53 -2.17 2.97 12.50
CA ILE A 53 -1.82 1.53 12.49
C ILE A 53 -1.87 0.99 11.04
N PHE A 54 -2.84 1.47 10.27
CA PHE A 54 -3.04 1.11 8.87
C PHE A 54 -3.58 2.33 8.11
N TYR A 55 -3.48 2.30 6.79
CA TYR A 55 -3.97 3.37 5.91
C TYR A 55 -5.03 2.81 4.96
N GLN A 56 -6.21 3.43 4.96
CA GLN A 56 -7.26 3.13 4.00
C GLN A 56 -6.98 3.86 2.68
N ILE A 57 -6.68 3.09 1.64
CA ILE A 57 -6.62 3.65 0.28
C ILE A 57 -8.02 4.06 -0.12
N PHE A 58 -8.16 5.31 -0.56
CA PHE A 58 -9.36 5.81 -1.20
C PHE A 58 -9.01 6.28 -2.61
N THR A 59 -10.01 6.24 -3.49
CA THR A 59 -9.83 6.67 -4.88
C THR A 59 -10.83 7.75 -5.21
N GLU A 60 -10.34 8.91 -5.59
CA GLU A 60 -11.16 10.00 -6.13
C GLU A 60 -11.19 9.92 -7.66
N GLY A 61 -12.39 9.96 -8.25
CA GLY A 61 -12.57 10.07 -9.70
C GLY A 61 -12.78 8.75 -10.45
N ARG A 62 -12.52 8.78 -11.77
CA ARG A 62 -12.74 7.63 -12.66
C ARG A 62 -11.66 6.58 -12.40
N PRO A 63 -12.02 5.30 -12.21
CA PRO A 63 -11.03 4.25 -12.06
C PRO A 63 -10.10 4.25 -13.27
N ALA A 64 -8.80 4.10 -13.02
CA ALA A 64 -7.83 3.88 -14.08
C ALA A 64 -8.32 2.75 -14.99
N ARG A 65 -8.20 2.91 -16.31
CA ARG A 65 -8.51 1.82 -17.24
C ARG A 65 -7.46 0.73 -17.02
N GLY A 66 -7.86 -0.40 -16.42
CA GLY A 66 -6.98 -1.55 -16.22
C GLY A 66 -6.91 -2.04 -14.78
N VAL A 67 -5.93 -2.91 -14.53
CA VAL A 67 -5.61 -3.44 -13.20
C VAL A 67 -4.66 -2.46 -12.53
N PRO A 68 -5.07 -1.70 -11.50
CA PRO A 68 -4.16 -0.78 -10.83
C PRO A 68 -3.19 -1.55 -9.94
N THR A 69 -1.96 -1.04 -9.83
CA THR A 69 -1.00 -1.52 -8.85
C THR A 69 -1.22 -0.85 -7.49
N VAL A 70 -0.79 -1.49 -6.40
CA VAL A 70 -0.88 -0.88 -5.07
C VAL A 70 -0.06 0.41 -4.98
N GLN A 71 1.07 0.53 -5.68
CA GLN A 71 1.82 1.78 -5.82
C GLN A 71 0.94 2.91 -6.38
N GLN A 72 0.29 2.67 -7.52
CA GLN A 72 -0.55 3.69 -8.17
C GLN A 72 -1.73 4.12 -7.29
N LEU A 73 -2.32 3.15 -6.58
CA LEU A 73 -3.41 3.40 -5.65
C LEU A 73 -2.95 4.22 -4.44
N LEU A 74 -1.79 3.89 -3.86
CA LEU A 74 -1.20 4.61 -2.74
C LEU A 74 -0.85 6.05 -3.14
N ASP A 75 -0.13 6.22 -4.24
CA ASP A 75 0.26 7.54 -4.77
C ASP A 75 -0.98 8.40 -5.02
N GLY A 76 -1.98 7.85 -5.70
CA GLY A 76 -3.23 8.56 -6.00
C GLY A 76 -3.99 8.96 -4.74
N SER A 77 -4.10 8.06 -3.76
CA SER A 77 -4.78 8.30 -2.49
C SER A 77 -4.10 9.40 -1.67
N LEU A 78 -2.77 9.36 -1.56
CA LEU A 78 -2.01 10.36 -0.80
C LEU A 78 -1.96 11.72 -1.51
N VAL A 79 -1.85 11.75 -2.85
CA VAL A 79 -1.93 13.01 -3.62
C VAL A 79 -3.32 13.64 -3.48
N ALA A 80 -4.40 12.86 -3.59
CA ALA A 80 -5.76 13.36 -3.45
C ALA A 80 -6.04 13.90 -2.03
N GLY A 81 -5.53 13.23 -1.00
CA GLY A 81 -5.66 13.68 0.39
C GLY A 81 -4.71 14.80 0.80
N ASP A 82 -3.79 15.21 -0.08
CA ASP A 82 -2.64 16.05 0.25
C ASP A 82 -1.89 15.58 1.50
N LEU A 83 -1.49 14.31 1.49
CA LEU A 83 -0.90 13.58 2.60
C LEU A 83 0.55 13.17 2.27
N LYS A 84 1.41 13.18 3.30
CA LYS A 84 2.78 12.65 3.25
C LYS A 84 3.14 11.90 4.53
N PHE A 85 4.03 10.93 4.42
CA PHE A 85 4.64 10.29 5.57
C PHE A 85 5.69 11.21 6.18
N THR A 86 5.62 11.43 7.49
CA THR A 86 6.61 12.28 8.17
C THR A 86 7.97 11.61 8.28
N GLU A 87 7.99 10.29 8.29
CA GLU A 87 9.19 9.44 8.35
C GLU A 87 8.95 8.11 7.63
N ALA A 88 10.02 7.39 7.29
CA ALA A 88 9.92 6.11 6.63
C ALA A 88 9.37 5.04 7.60
N PRO A 89 8.20 4.43 7.31
CA PRO A 89 7.61 3.43 8.19
C PRO A 89 8.41 2.13 8.19
N SER A 90 8.53 1.50 9.35
CA SER A 90 9.11 0.15 9.46
C SER A 90 8.14 -0.93 8.97
N CYS A 91 6.84 -0.72 9.20
CA CYS A 91 5.73 -1.56 8.77
C CYS A 91 4.59 -0.67 8.24
N LEU A 92 4.13 -0.96 7.02
CA LEU A 92 3.05 -0.23 6.37
C LEU A 92 1.93 -1.22 6.01
N ILE A 93 0.77 -1.02 6.63
CA ILE A 93 -0.44 -1.82 6.38
C ILE A 93 -1.39 -0.97 5.54
N LEU A 94 -1.66 -1.42 4.32
CA LEU A 94 -2.54 -0.74 3.37
C LEU A 94 -3.83 -1.51 3.19
N GLN A 95 -4.97 -0.90 3.50
CA GLN A 95 -6.27 -1.47 3.18
C GLN A 95 -6.66 -1.09 1.77
N MET A 96 -7.09 -2.10 1.01
CA MET A 96 -7.52 -1.93 -0.37
C MET A 96 -8.85 -1.17 -0.43
N PRO A 97 -9.11 -0.40 -1.51
CA PRO A 97 -10.34 0.38 -1.65
C PRO A 97 -11.55 -0.54 -1.85
N ARG A 98 -12.22 -0.87 -0.74
CA ARG A 98 -13.44 -1.68 -0.68
C ARG A 98 -14.51 -0.92 0.08
N ASN A 99 -15.78 -1.16 -0.26
CA ASN A 99 -16.91 -0.61 0.46
C ASN A 99 -17.77 -1.76 1.01
N GLY A 100 -17.56 -2.11 2.28
CA GLY A 100 -18.17 -3.30 2.88
C GLY A 100 -17.69 -4.62 2.29
N LYS A 101 -18.40 -5.71 2.58
CA LYS A 101 -17.98 -7.09 2.22
C LYS A 101 -18.19 -7.43 0.73
N THR A 102 -19.08 -6.72 0.04
CA THR A 102 -19.52 -7.10 -1.32
C THR A 102 -19.03 -6.17 -2.43
N TYR A 103 -18.69 -4.91 -2.11
CA TYR A 103 -18.31 -3.95 -3.13
C TYR A 103 -16.80 -3.74 -3.17
N LYS A 104 -16.20 -4.14 -4.29
CA LYS A 104 -14.81 -3.87 -4.64
C LYS A 104 -14.78 -2.74 -5.65
N VAL A 105 -14.02 -1.68 -5.38
CA VAL A 105 -13.88 -0.56 -6.32
C VAL A 105 -13.21 -1.03 -7.61
N PHE A 106 -12.23 -1.93 -7.48
CA PHE A 106 -11.57 -2.59 -8.61
C PHE A 106 -11.79 -4.10 -8.54
N PRO A 107 -12.09 -4.76 -9.67
CA PRO A 107 -12.26 -6.22 -9.69
C PRO A 107 -10.95 -6.95 -9.40
N ASN A 108 -9.83 -6.40 -9.88
CA ASN A 108 -8.49 -6.90 -9.71
C ASN A 108 -7.59 -5.74 -9.26
N ILE A 109 -6.72 -5.99 -8.29
CA ILE A 109 -5.63 -5.10 -7.89
C ILE A 109 -4.36 -5.93 -7.93
N GLN A 110 -3.27 -5.38 -8.45
CA GLN A 110 -1.97 -6.03 -8.42
C GLN A 110 -1.18 -5.55 -7.20
N PRO A 111 -0.94 -6.40 -6.18
CA PRO A 111 -0.01 -6.08 -5.10
C PRO A 111 1.38 -5.80 -5.65
N SER A 112 1.91 -4.60 -5.42
CA SER A 112 3.28 -4.27 -5.80
C SER A 112 4.23 -5.08 -4.93
N LEU A 113 5.20 -5.80 -5.51
CA LEU A 113 6.21 -6.55 -4.73
C LEU A 113 7.11 -5.61 -3.92
N GLU A 114 7.38 -4.44 -4.49
CA GLU A 114 8.11 -3.34 -3.88
C GLU A 114 7.30 -2.05 -4.03
N LEU A 115 7.26 -1.25 -2.97
CA LEU A 115 6.75 0.12 -3.00
C LEU A 115 7.91 1.10 -2.89
N ASP A 116 7.97 2.08 -3.79
CA ASP A 116 8.82 3.26 -3.64
C ASP A 116 8.00 4.35 -2.93
N ILE A 117 8.42 4.71 -1.72
CA ILE A 117 7.77 5.74 -0.90
C ILE A 117 8.57 7.04 -0.86
N THR A 118 9.65 7.16 -1.63
CA THR A 118 10.57 8.32 -1.62
C THR A 118 9.82 9.63 -1.84
N ASP A 119 8.91 9.63 -2.82
CA ASP A 119 8.10 10.79 -3.19
C ASP A 119 6.90 11.03 -2.27
N LEU A 120 6.63 10.10 -1.35
CA LEU A 120 5.57 10.17 -0.36
C LEU A 120 6.07 10.68 1.00
N LEU A 121 7.39 10.76 1.18
CA LEU A 121 8.01 11.21 2.42
C LEU A 121 8.16 12.74 2.48
N GLU A 122 8.03 13.31 3.68
CA GLU A 122 8.40 14.70 3.96
C GLU A 122 9.91 14.86 4.03
N ASP A 123 10.39 16.06 3.69
CA ASP A 123 11.79 16.48 3.86
C ASP A 123 12.85 15.55 3.22
N THR A 124 12.47 14.76 2.21
CA THR A 124 13.37 13.91 1.43
C THR A 124 13.82 14.60 0.13
N PRO A 125 15.09 14.43 -0.30
CA PRO A 125 15.48 14.80 -1.65
C PRO A 125 14.73 13.94 -2.66
N ARG A 126 14.35 14.53 -3.80
CA ARG A 126 13.60 13.86 -4.86
C ARG A 126 14.15 14.20 -6.22
N GLU A 127 13.97 13.31 -7.17
CA GLU A 127 14.39 13.55 -8.55
C GLU A 127 13.32 14.29 -9.34
N CYS A 128 13.76 15.24 -10.16
CA CYS A 128 12.93 15.91 -11.13
C CYS A 128 12.43 14.89 -12.15
N TYR A 129 11.11 14.86 -12.35
CA TYR A 129 10.43 13.96 -13.27
C TYR A 129 10.98 14.02 -14.72
N LEU A 130 11.55 15.16 -15.14
CA LEU A 130 12.04 15.35 -16.51
C LEU A 130 13.55 15.14 -16.67
N CYS A 131 14.36 15.79 -15.83
CA CYS A 131 15.82 15.81 -15.99
C CYS A 131 16.57 15.01 -14.93
N GLN A 132 15.86 14.39 -13.98
CA GLN A 132 16.40 13.62 -12.85
C GLN A 132 17.30 14.40 -11.89
N ALA A 133 17.56 15.69 -12.13
CA ALA A 133 18.21 16.58 -11.15
C ALA A 133 17.34 16.81 -9.91
N LEU A 134 17.88 17.42 -8.85
CA LEU A 134 17.12 17.67 -7.62
C LEU A 134 15.83 18.47 -7.90
N ALA A 135 14.71 17.91 -7.46
CA ALA A 135 13.43 18.59 -7.46
C ALA A 135 13.33 19.57 -6.28
N THR A 136 12.85 20.77 -6.59
CA THR A 136 12.64 21.84 -5.59
C THR A 136 11.17 22.20 -5.47
N VAL A 137 10.34 21.69 -6.37
CA VAL A 137 8.92 22.04 -6.49
C VAL A 137 8.14 20.78 -6.83
N GLU A 138 6.96 20.60 -6.24
CA GLU A 138 5.98 19.60 -6.64
C GLU A 138 4.68 20.26 -7.11
N CYS A 139 3.94 19.57 -7.97
CA CYS A 139 2.66 20.05 -8.46
C CYS A 139 1.63 18.90 -8.42
N PRO A 140 0.75 18.86 -7.40
CA PRO A 140 -0.30 17.85 -7.29
C PRO A 140 -1.23 17.83 -8.53
N GLU A 141 -1.54 18.99 -9.10
CA GLU A 141 -2.41 19.10 -10.28
C GLU A 141 -1.79 18.47 -11.54
N CYS A 142 -0.46 18.39 -11.64
CA CYS A 142 0.19 17.68 -12.74
C CYS A 142 0.02 16.16 -12.65
N TYR A 143 -0.31 15.59 -11.48
CA TYR A 143 -0.50 14.14 -11.31
C TYR A 143 -1.62 13.60 -12.19
N GLY A 144 -2.70 14.38 -12.34
CA GLY A 144 -3.85 14.04 -13.18
C GLY A 144 -3.69 14.39 -14.67
N ASP A 145 -2.57 14.98 -15.09
CA ASP A 145 -2.35 15.40 -16.48
C ASP A 145 -1.98 14.18 -17.35
N PRO A 146 -2.84 13.77 -18.31
CA PRO A 146 -2.60 12.58 -19.14
C PRO A 146 -1.39 12.75 -20.08
N THR A 147 -0.94 13.98 -20.34
CA THR A 147 0.23 14.26 -21.20
C THR A 147 1.56 14.03 -20.51
N LEU A 148 1.56 13.96 -19.17
CA LEU A 148 2.77 13.81 -18.35
C LEU A 148 2.99 12.39 -17.84
N GLY A 149 2.34 11.39 -18.44
CA GLY A 149 2.40 9.99 -18.03
C GLY A 149 1.65 9.72 -16.71
N MET A 150 0.88 8.64 -16.65
CA MET A 150 0.06 8.31 -15.48
C MET A 150 0.89 7.72 -14.33
N GLY A 151 0.41 7.91 -13.10
CA GLY A 151 0.82 7.08 -11.94
C GLY A 151 2.19 7.37 -11.34
N ARG A 152 2.74 8.58 -11.53
CA ARG A 152 3.93 9.04 -10.78
C ARG A 152 3.72 10.46 -10.29
N ILE A 153 4.15 10.72 -9.06
CA ILE A 153 4.13 12.07 -8.47
C ILE A 153 4.96 13.03 -9.31
N LYS A 154 4.45 14.24 -9.48
CA LYS A 154 5.04 15.24 -10.38
C LYS A 154 5.81 16.28 -9.59
N GLN A 155 7.12 16.08 -9.55
CA GLN A 155 8.06 17.05 -9.02
C GLN A 155 9.11 17.46 -10.04
N TYR A 156 9.62 18.67 -9.89
CA TYR A 156 10.47 19.32 -10.86
C TYR A 156 11.57 20.14 -10.19
N CYS A 157 12.71 20.26 -10.86
CA CYS A 157 13.62 21.36 -10.58
C CYS A 157 12.97 22.69 -11.01
N SER A 158 13.50 23.82 -10.54
CA SER A 158 12.96 25.15 -10.83
C SER A 158 12.80 25.44 -12.33
N ILE A 159 13.78 25.03 -13.15
CA ILE A 159 13.78 25.24 -14.61
C ILE A 159 12.70 24.40 -15.28
N CYS A 160 12.66 23.10 -15.00
CA CYS A 160 11.66 22.19 -15.57
C CYS A 160 10.24 22.59 -15.15
N SER A 161 10.05 23.03 -13.91
CA SER A 161 8.75 23.54 -13.44
C SER A 161 8.30 24.72 -14.29
N GLN A 162 9.16 25.71 -14.54
CA GLN A 162 8.80 26.86 -15.38
C GLN A 162 8.45 26.46 -16.81
N GLN A 163 9.16 25.49 -17.39
CA GLN A 163 8.89 25.02 -18.75
C GLN A 163 7.55 24.27 -18.83
N VAL A 164 7.29 23.35 -17.90
CA VAL A 164 6.05 22.55 -17.86
C VAL A 164 4.82 23.43 -17.70
N HIS A 165 4.90 24.45 -16.83
CA HIS A 165 3.78 25.33 -16.51
C HIS A 165 3.62 26.53 -17.47
N ARG A 166 4.49 26.66 -18.48
CA ARG A 166 4.24 27.57 -19.63
C ARG A 166 3.21 27.00 -20.61
N HIS A 167 2.99 25.68 -20.59
CA HIS A 167 2.01 25.03 -21.45
C HIS A 167 0.59 25.49 -21.11
N CYS A 168 -0.23 25.75 -22.12
CA CYS A 168 -1.58 26.31 -21.94
C CYS A 168 -2.46 25.47 -21.01
N ALA A 169 -2.35 24.14 -21.07
CA ALA A 169 -3.10 23.21 -20.22
C ALA A 169 -2.68 23.24 -18.73
N ARG A 170 -1.50 23.77 -18.40
CA ARG A 170 -0.91 23.72 -17.05
C ARG A 170 -0.62 25.09 -16.45
N ARG A 171 -0.93 26.16 -17.17
CA ARG A 171 -0.68 27.54 -16.72
C ARG A 171 -1.47 27.91 -15.47
N SER A 172 -2.60 27.24 -15.24
CA SER A 172 -3.45 27.43 -14.07
C SER A 172 -3.06 26.56 -12.88
N HIS A 173 -2.09 25.66 -13.02
CA HIS A 173 -1.65 24.83 -11.90
C HIS A 173 -0.87 25.68 -10.88
N HIS A 174 -0.84 25.21 -9.64
CA HIS A 174 -0.20 25.84 -8.49
C HIS A 174 0.93 24.94 -7.97
N PRO A 175 2.15 25.05 -8.53
CA PRO A 175 3.31 24.34 -8.00
C PRO A 175 3.67 24.89 -6.61
N ARG A 176 4.03 24.00 -5.69
CA ARG A 176 4.44 24.35 -4.33
C ARG A 176 5.88 23.92 -4.06
N PRO A 177 6.64 24.69 -3.26
CA PRO A 177 8.00 24.35 -2.94
C PRO A 177 8.04 23.04 -2.12
N LEU A 178 8.97 22.16 -2.48
CA LEU A 178 9.33 21.02 -1.64
C LEU A 178 10.16 21.54 -0.46
N ARG A 179 9.90 21.00 0.73
CA ARG A 179 10.79 21.19 1.87
C ARG A 179 11.99 20.28 1.69
N LEU A 180 13.17 20.86 1.72
CA LEU A 180 14.45 20.16 1.61
C LEU A 180 15.26 20.43 2.87
N PRO A 181 16.03 19.47 3.37
CA PRO A 181 17.01 19.71 4.43
C PRO A 181 17.95 20.87 4.04
N GLU A 182 18.28 21.73 4.99
CA GLU A 182 19.05 22.95 4.72
C GLU A 182 20.43 22.63 4.13
N GLU A 183 21.01 21.50 4.53
CA GLU A 183 22.31 21.02 4.07
C GLU A 183 22.30 20.66 2.58
N LEU A 184 21.21 20.01 2.12
CA LEU A 184 21.04 19.61 0.73
C LEU A 184 20.66 20.78 -0.18
N SER A 185 19.96 21.78 0.37
CA SER A 185 19.62 23.00 -0.36
C SER A 185 20.88 23.77 -0.81
N ARG A 186 21.99 23.65 -0.07
CA ARG A 186 23.27 24.34 -0.37
C ARG A 186 24.22 23.53 -1.26
N LEU A 187 24.00 22.22 -1.40
CA LEU A 187 24.83 21.30 -2.17
C LEU A 187 24.20 21.04 -3.54
N HIS A 188 24.41 21.96 -4.48
CA HIS A 188 24.08 21.75 -5.89
C HIS A 188 25.35 21.71 -6.75
N PRO A 189 25.63 20.59 -7.45
CA PRO A 189 24.86 19.34 -7.52
C PRO A 189 24.98 18.49 -6.23
N LEU A 190 24.04 17.55 -6.03
CA LEU A 190 24.18 16.57 -4.95
C LEU A 190 25.45 15.74 -5.15
N PRO A 191 26.14 15.35 -4.06
CA PRO A 191 27.35 14.53 -4.13
C PRO A 191 27.10 13.07 -4.55
N GLY A 192 25.84 12.66 -4.80
CA GLY A 192 25.46 11.31 -5.21
C GLY A 192 24.02 11.23 -5.70
N PRO A 193 23.57 10.03 -6.13
CA PRO A 193 22.18 9.80 -6.50
C PRO A 193 21.24 10.03 -5.32
N VAL A 194 19.98 10.37 -5.62
CA VAL A 194 18.96 10.52 -4.58
C VAL A 194 18.70 9.14 -3.94
N PRO A 195 18.73 9.03 -2.60
CA PRO A 195 18.42 7.77 -1.94
C PRO A 195 16.95 7.41 -2.16
N HIS A 196 16.70 6.21 -2.69
CA HIS A 196 15.36 5.65 -2.78
C HIS A 196 15.00 4.92 -1.49
N GLN A 197 13.85 5.25 -0.93
CA GLN A 197 13.27 4.52 0.18
C GLN A 197 12.19 3.58 -0.34
N THR A 198 12.49 2.28 -0.29
CA THR A 198 11.56 1.24 -0.73
C THR A 198 11.07 0.39 0.44
N MET A 199 9.94 -0.28 0.22
CA MET A 199 9.35 -1.26 1.13
C MET A 199 8.99 -2.53 0.38
N GLN A 200 9.15 -3.69 1.02
CA GLN A 200 8.86 -4.98 0.42
C GLN A 200 7.55 -5.56 0.93
N LEU A 201 6.72 -6.02 0.00
CA LEU A 201 5.52 -6.78 0.31
C LEU A 201 5.93 -8.09 0.97
N PHE A 202 5.37 -8.41 2.14
CA PHE A 202 5.61 -9.68 2.82
C PHE A 202 4.34 -10.48 3.12
N ALA A 203 3.18 -9.83 3.14
CA ALA A 203 1.91 -10.52 3.32
C ALA A 203 0.76 -9.79 2.62
N VAL A 204 -0.21 -10.58 2.17
CA VAL A 204 -1.49 -10.09 1.66
C VAL A 204 -2.59 -10.84 2.38
N LEU A 205 -3.45 -10.12 3.08
CA LEU A 205 -4.68 -10.65 3.64
C LEU A 205 -5.77 -10.54 2.59
N CYS A 206 -6.47 -11.63 2.31
CA CYS A 206 -7.54 -11.68 1.32
C CYS A 206 -8.89 -12.03 1.95
N ILE A 207 -9.98 -11.59 1.32
CA ILE A 207 -11.34 -11.99 1.62
C ILE A 207 -12.20 -11.95 0.36
N GLU A 208 -12.83 -13.09 0.05
CA GLU A 208 -13.80 -13.20 -1.05
C GLU A 208 -15.20 -12.75 -0.58
N THR A 209 -15.69 -13.32 0.54
CA THR A 209 -17.02 -13.00 1.11
C THR A 209 -16.97 -12.83 2.64
N SER A 210 -16.60 -13.88 3.37
CA SER A 210 -16.65 -13.93 4.85
C SER A 210 -15.59 -14.87 5.44
N HIS A 211 -14.52 -15.12 4.70
CA HIS A 211 -13.44 -15.99 5.16
C HIS A 211 -12.11 -15.35 4.82
N TYR A 212 -11.42 -14.91 5.87
CA TYR A 212 -10.10 -14.33 5.76
C TYR A 212 -9.03 -15.39 5.67
N VAL A 213 -8.05 -15.10 4.84
CA VAL A 213 -6.92 -15.96 4.49
C VAL A 213 -5.70 -15.14 4.19
N ALA A 214 -4.53 -15.78 4.20
CA ALA A 214 -3.28 -15.05 4.04
C ALA A 214 -2.41 -15.65 2.96
N PHE A 215 -1.73 -14.76 2.24
CA PHE A 215 -0.55 -15.06 1.46
C PHE A 215 0.63 -14.44 2.17
N THR A 216 1.74 -15.17 2.28
CA THR A 216 2.95 -14.66 2.92
C THR A 216 4.19 -15.09 2.16
N ARG A 217 5.18 -14.19 2.12
CA ARG A 217 6.53 -14.51 1.65
C ARG A 217 7.35 -15.07 2.79
N HIS A 218 8.08 -16.15 2.51
CA HIS A 218 8.92 -16.81 3.50
C HIS A 218 10.41 -16.79 3.16
N GLY A 219 10.80 -16.10 2.08
CA GLY A 219 12.20 -15.96 1.69
C GLY A 219 12.42 -14.92 0.59
N PRO A 220 13.69 -14.70 0.21
CA PRO A 220 14.07 -13.67 -0.76
C PRO A 220 13.69 -14.01 -2.21
N ASP A 221 13.60 -15.30 -2.54
CA ASP A 221 13.16 -15.76 -3.86
C ASP A 221 11.74 -15.24 -4.17
N PRO A 222 11.50 -14.69 -5.37
CA PRO A 222 10.17 -14.24 -5.77
C PRO A 222 9.09 -15.31 -5.67
N HIS A 223 9.42 -16.59 -5.88
CA HIS A 223 8.50 -17.72 -5.83
C HIS A 223 8.26 -18.28 -4.42
N HIS A 224 8.91 -17.74 -3.39
CA HIS A 224 8.73 -18.19 -2.00
C HIS A 224 7.43 -17.65 -1.39
N TRP A 225 6.29 -18.13 -1.90
CA TRP A 225 4.95 -17.81 -1.44
C TRP A 225 4.26 -19.00 -0.76
N LEU A 226 3.63 -18.71 0.37
CA LEU A 226 2.76 -19.64 1.09
C LEU A 226 1.36 -19.07 1.14
N PHE A 227 0.40 -19.96 0.91
CA PHE A 227 -1.00 -19.72 1.12
C PHE A 227 -1.46 -20.38 2.43
N PHE A 228 -2.12 -19.62 3.30
CA PHE A 228 -2.63 -20.06 4.58
C PHE A 228 -4.16 -19.96 4.63
N ASP A 229 -4.79 -21.09 4.95
CA ASP A 229 -6.22 -21.19 5.21
C ASP A 229 -6.45 -21.81 6.60
N SER A 230 -7.08 -21.03 7.48
CA SER A 230 -7.34 -21.43 8.87
C SER A 230 -8.44 -22.48 9.00
N MET A 231 -9.27 -22.67 7.96
CA MET A 231 -10.39 -23.61 7.93
C MET A 231 -10.38 -24.44 6.64
N ALA A 232 -9.18 -24.84 6.20
CA ALA A 232 -8.97 -25.56 4.93
C ALA A 232 -9.71 -26.90 4.86
N ASP A 233 -9.85 -27.58 6.00
CA ASP A 233 -10.56 -28.85 6.12
C ASP A 233 -11.25 -28.95 7.48
N ARG A 234 -12.13 -29.95 7.64
CA ARG A 234 -12.86 -30.20 8.89
C ARG A 234 -12.96 -31.69 9.17
N GLU A 235 -12.54 -32.08 10.37
CA GLU A 235 -12.78 -33.42 10.89
C GLU A 235 -14.00 -33.42 11.82
N GLY A 236 -14.96 -34.31 11.52
CA GLY A 236 -16.17 -34.50 12.32
C GLY A 236 -17.31 -33.51 12.02
N GLY A 237 -18.45 -33.72 12.70
CA GLY A 237 -19.68 -32.94 12.54
C GLY A 237 -19.77 -31.76 13.51
N GLN A 238 -20.81 -31.74 14.35
CA GLN A 238 -21.06 -30.65 15.31
C GLN A 238 -19.94 -30.48 16.36
N ASN A 239 -19.38 -31.58 16.85
CA ASN A 239 -18.25 -31.59 17.77
C ASN A 239 -16.88 -31.70 17.05
N GLY A 240 -16.89 -31.47 15.73
CA GLY A 240 -15.68 -31.48 14.92
C GLY A 240 -14.80 -30.24 15.14
N PHE A 241 -13.62 -30.27 14.55
CA PHE A 241 -12.68 -29.15 14.57
C PHE A 241 -12.15 -28.87 13.16
N ASN A 242 -11.76 -27.62 12.93
CA ASN A 242 -11.17 -27.22 11.66
C ASN A 242 -9.68 -27.58 11.65
N ILE A 243 -9.17 -27.94 10.48
CA ILE A 243 -7.76 -28.26 10.24
C ILE A 243 -7.17 -27.16 9.35
N PRO A 244 -6.22 -26.37 9.86
CA PRO A 244 -5.57 -25.36 9.06
C PRO A 244 -4.61 -26.00 8.05
N ARG A 245 -4.39 -25.36 6.91
CA ARG A 245 -3.41 -25.79 5.92
C ARG A 245 -2.54 -24.62 5.48
N VAL A 246 -1.26 -24.91 5.33
CA VAL A 246 -0.27 -24.05 4.67
C VAL A 246 0.16 -24.76 3.40
N THR A 247 -0.01 -24.12 2.26
CA THR A 247 0.28 -24.70 0.94
C THR A 247 1.24 -23.77 0.19
N PRO A 248 2.36 -24.28 -0.36
CA PRO A 248 3.18 -23.51 -1.29
C PRO A 248 2.37 -23.07 -2.52
N CYS A 249 2.53 -21.82 -2.93
CA CYS A 249 1.86 -21.26 -4.12
C CYS A 249 2.83 -20.41 -4.96
N PRO A 250 3.93 -21.00 -5.48
CA PRO A 250 4.97 -20.29 -6.23
C PRO A 250 4.45 -19.63 -7.51
N GLU A 251 3.36 -20.14 -8.09
CA GLU A 251 2.73 -19.61 -9.30
C GLU A 251 2.21 -18.19 -9.14
N VAL A 252 1.97 -17.74 -7.90
CA VAL A 252 1.49 -16.39 -7.61
C VAL A 252 2.52 -15.34 -8.02
N ALA A 253 3.82 -15.66 -7.93
CA ALA A 253 4.89 -14.74 -8.28
C ALA A 253 4.84 -14.34 -9.77
N ASP A 254 4.57 -15.30 -10.66
CA ASP A 254 4.51 -15.07 -12.11
C ASP A 254 3.48 -14.00 -12.46
N TYR A 255 2.33 -14.00 -11.77
CA TYR A 255 1.28 -12.99 -11.98
C TYR A 255 1.59 -11.65 -11.30
N LEU A 256 2.36 -11.65 -10.21
CA LEU A 256 2.76 -10.41 -9.54
C LEU A 256 3.83 -9.64 -10.32
N GLU A 257 4.69 -10.33 -11.07
CA GLU A 257 5.71 -9.73 -11.92
C GLU A 257 5.18 -9.37 -13.32
N MET A 258 4.04 -9.94 -13.72
CA MET A 258 3.40 -9.67 -15.00
C MET A 258 3.04 -8.18 -15.15
N PRO A 259 3.25 -7.57 -16.33
CA PRO A 259 2.81 -6.21 -16.59
C PRO A 259 1.29 -6.04 -16.37
N PRO A 260 0.83 -4.91 -15.79
CA PRO A 260 -0.59 -4.66 -15.55
C PRO A 260 -1.46 -4.76 -16.82
N GLU A 261 -0.91 -4.42 -17.98
CA GLU A 261 -1.59 -4.50 -19.27
C GLU A 261 -1.86 -5.96 -19.70
N GLU A 262 -0.93 -6.87 -19.41
CA GLU A 262 -1.09 -8.29 -19.68
C GLU A 262 -2.11 -8.90 -18.70
N LEU A 263 -2.03 -8.56 -17.42
CA LEU A 263 -3.02 -8.97 -16.41
C LEU A 263 -4.44 -8.52 -16.74
N GLN A 264 -4.60 -7.34 -17.34
CA GLN A 264 -5.89 -6.84 -17.78
C GLN A 264 -6.52 -7.71 -18.87
N SER A 265 -5.70 -8.33 -19.73
CA SER A 265 -6.17 -9.18 -20.83
C SER A 265 -6.62 -10.57 -20.38
N LEU A 266 -6.23 -10.99 -19.17
CA LEU A 266 -6.56 -12.29 -18.63
C LEU A 266 -7.99 -12.31 -18.06
N GLU A 267 -8.74 -13.36 -18.39
CA GLU A 267 -10.03 -13.61 -17.76
C GLU A 267 -9.82 -14.10 -16.31
N PRO A 268 -10.47 -13.50 -15.30
CA PRO A 268 -10.30 -13.94 -13.90
C PRO A 268 -10.58 -15.42 -13.65
N LYS A 269 -11.40 -16.06 -14.50
CA LYS A 269 -11.75 -17.49 -14.41
C LYS A 269 -10.65 -18.42 -14.93
N SER A 270 -9.73 -17.93 -15.77
CA SER A 270 -8.61 -18.73 -16.28
C SER A 270 -7.41 -18.71 -15.34
N LEU A 271 -7.38 -17.79 -14.37
CA LEU A 271 -6.33 -17.70 -13.37
C LEU A 271 -6.35 -18.92 -12.43
N PRO A 272 -5.18 -19.44 -12.02
CA PRO A 272 -5.06 -20.40 -10.94
C PRO A 272 -5.76 -19.90 -9.67
N SER A 273 -6.28 -20.83 -8.87
CA SER A 273 -7.13 -20.49 -7.71
C SER A 273 -6.46 -19.53 -6.72
N TYR A 274 -5.18 -19.73 -6.43
CA TYR A 274 -4.41 -18.89 -5.52
C TYR A 274 -4.08 -17.52 -6.11
N ALA A 275 -3.66 -17.45 -7.38
CA ALA A 275 -3.43 -16.19 -8.08
C ALA A 275 -4.71 -15.35 -8.20
N ARG A 276 -5.83 -15.99 -8.55
CA ARG A 276 -7.17 -15.35 -8.59
C ARG A 276 -7.52 -14.74 -7.23
N ARG A 277 -7.34 -15.49 -6.15
CA ARG A 277 -7.62 -15.00 -4.80
C ARG A 277 -6.70 -13.86 -4.38
N LEU A 278 -5.43 -13.89 -4.74
CA LEU A 278 -4.54 -12.78 -4.43
C LEU A 278 -5.00 -11.50 -5.16
N LEU A 279 -5.19 -11.57 -6.47
CA LEU A 279 -5.45 -10.41 -7.32
C LEU A 279 -6.88 -9.86 -7.17
N CYS A 280 -7.88 -10.75 -7.06
CA CYS A 280 -9.28 -10.34 -6.98
C CYS A 280 -9.73 -10.09 -5.54
N ASP A 281 -9.13 -10.77 -4.55
CA ASP A 281 -9.61 -10.81 -3.18
C ASP A 281 -8.68 -10.13 -2.16
N ALA A 282 -7.66 -9.37 -2.59
CA ALA A 282 -6.82 -8.56 -1.70
C ALA A 282 -7.62 -7.57 -0.83
N TYR A 283 -7.43 -7.66 0.49
CA TYR A 283 -8.06 -6.84 1.52
C TYR A 283 -7.06 -5.90 2.18
N MET A 284 -5.95 -6.44 2.69
CA MET A 284 -4.82 -5.68 3.21
C MET A 284 -3.53 -6.15 2.56
N CYS A 285 -2.67 -5.22 2.15
CA CYS A 285 -1.30 -5.50 1.73
C CYS A 285 -0.35 -4.97 2.81
N LEU A 286 0.57 -5.81 3.27
CA LEU A 286 1.49 -5.50 4.35
C LEU A 286 2.91 -5.43 3.81
N TYR A 287 3.56 -4.30 4.06
CA TYR A 287 4.90 -3.99 3.61
C TYR A 287 5.81 -3.76 4.80
N HIS A 288 7.08 -4.14 4.68
CA HIS A 288 8.10 -3.80 5.66
C HIS A 288 9.28 -3.10 4.99
N SER A 289 10.00 -2.30 5.76
CA SER A 289 11.28 -1.76 5.31
C SER A 289 12.35 -2.87 5.33
N PRO A 290 13.08 -3.11 4.23
CA PRO A 290 14.21 -4.05 4.20
C PRO A 290 15.38 -3.58 5.06
N THR A 291 15.54 -2.27 5.24
CA THR A 291 16.64 -1.66 6.00
C THR A 291 16.37 -1.62 7.49
N LEU A 292 15.09 -1.56 7.89
CA LEU A 292 14.65 -1.51 9.30
C LEU A 292 14.06 -2.85 9.79
N GLY A 293 13.98 -3.85 8.91
CA GLY A 293 13.45 -5.18 9.22
C GLY A 293 14.37 -5.97 10.15
N LEU A 294 13.76 -6.67 11.13
CA LEU A 294 14.46 -7.46 12.15
C LEU A 294 15.07 -8.78 11.65
N TYR A 295 14.86 -9.15 10.38
CA TYR A 295 15.38 -10.39 9.81
C TYR A 295 16.26 -10.09 8.58
N LYS A 296 17.57 -10.34 8.74
CA LYS A 296 18.51 -10.59 7.66
C LYS A 296 18.60 -12.08 7.40
#